data_AF-A0A821K9H1-F1
#
_entry.id   AF-A0A821K9H1-F1
#
_cell.length_a   1.000
_cell.length_b   1.000
_cell.length_c   1.000
_cell.angle_alpha   90.00
_cell.angle_beta   90.00
_cell.angle_gamma   90.00
#
_symmetry.space_group_name_H-M   'P 1'
#
loop_
_entity.id
_entity.type
_entity.pdbx_description
1 polymer ?
#
loop_
_entity_poly.entity_id
_entity_poly.type
_entity_poly.pdbx_seq_one_letter_code
_entity_poly.pdbx_strand_id
1 'polypeptide(L)'
;DDKEAQSVCERITPRLAHANAAVVLSAVKVLMKFLELVDQHSEFVQGLHRKLAPPLVTLLSAEPEIQYVALRNINLIVQKR
;
A
#
# COMPACT_ATOMS: atom_id res chain seq x y z
N ASP A 1 -4.88 18.99 2.11
CA ASP A 1 -6.08 19.09 1.28
C ASP A 1 -6.38 17.69 0.73
N ASP A 2 -7.61 17.21 0.91
CA ASP A 2 -8.03 15.87 0.47
C ASP A 2 -7.78 15.64 -1.02
N LYS A 3 -8.00 16.65 -1.87
CA LYS A 3 -7.76 16.53 -3.32
C LYS A 3 -6.28 16.36 -3.65
N GLU A 4 -5.42 17.05 -2.91
CA GLU A 4 -3.98 16.95 -3.07
C GLU A 4 -3.47 15.57 -2.59
N ALA A 5 -4.00 15.07 -1.47
CA ALA A 5 -3.70 13.73 -0.96
C ALA A 5 -4.12 12.64 -1.95
N GLN A 6 -5.32 12.77 -2.57
CA GLN A 6 -5.78 11.85 -3.62
C GLN A 6 -4.85 11.89 -4.84
N SER A 7 -4.48 13.08 -5.33
CA SER A 7 -3.56 13.24 -6.47
C SER A 7 -2.19 12.59 -6.21
N VAL A 8 -1.65 12.73 -5.00
CA VAL A 8 -0.40 12.08 -4.60
C VAL A 8 -0.55 10.55 -4.61
N CYS A 9 -1.63 10.02 -4.04
CA CYS A 9 -1.90 8.59 -4.05
C CYS A 9 -2.02 8.01 -5.47
N GLU A 10 -2.68 8.71 -6.39
CA GLU A 10 -2.78 8.29 -7.79
C GLU A 10 -1.41 8.22 -8.47
N ARG A 11 -0.52 9.19 -8.21
CA ARG A 11 0.83 9.20 -8.75
C ARG A 11 1.74 8.10 -8.19
N ILE A 12 1.47 7.66 -6.96
CA ILE A 12 2.24 6.60 -6.29
C ILE A 12 1.72 5.20 -6.68
N THR A 13 0.43 5.06 -6.95
CA THR A 13 -0.23 3.78 -7.26
C THR A 13 0.53 2.91 -8.29
N PRO A 14 1.08 3.45 -9.41
CA PRO A 14 1.84 2.65 -10.36
C PRO A 14 3.08 1.96 -9.79
N ARG A 15 3.64 2.45 -8.66
CA ARG A 15 4.82 1.87 -8.01
C ARG A 15 4.54 0.54 -7.31
N LEU A 16 3.27 0.18 -7.14
CA LEU A 16 2.87 -1.12 -6.59
C LEU A 16 3.21 -2.30 -7.51
N ALA A 17 3.38 -2.07 -8.81
CA ALA A 17 3.73 -3.10 -9.79
C ALA A 17 5.25 -3.19 -10.06
N HIS A 18 6.08 -2.57 -9.23
CA HIS A 18 7.51 -2.53 -9.45
C HIS A 18 8.19 -3.87 -9.06
N ALA A 19 9.19 -4.30 -9.82
CA ALA A 19 9.90 -5.57 -9.57
C ALA A 19 10.66 -5.59 -8.23
N ASN A 20 11.13 -4.44 -7.77
CA ASN A 20 11.83 -4.32 -6.49
C ASN A 20 10.84 -4.20 -5.31
N ALA A 21 10.85 -5.19 -4.41
CA ALA A 21 10.03 -5.26 -3.21
C ALA A 21 10.17 -4.04 -2.29
N ALA A 22 11.36 -3.45 -2.17
CA ALA A 22 11.58 -2.26 -1.34
C ALA A 22 10.81 -1.04 -1.87
N VAL A 23 10.69 -0.91 -3.20
CA VAL A 23 9.89 0.14 -3.84
C VAL A 23 8.40 -0.08 -3.56
N VAL A 24 7.93 -1.33 -3.66
CA VAL A 24 6.53 -1.68 -3.36
C VAL A 24 6.20 -1.40 -1.90
N LEU A 25 7.01 -1.86 -0.95
CA LEU A 25 6.80 -1.62 0.48
C LEU A 25 6.84 -0.12 0.82
N SER A 26 7.74 0.65 0.19
CA SER A 26 7.80 2.10 0.38
C SER A 26 6.54 2.79 -0.17
N ALA A 27 6.05 2.37 -1.34
CA ALA A 27 4.81 2.88 -1.90
C ALA A 27 3.62 2.57 -0.99
N VAL A 28 3.51 1.33 -0.49
CA VAL A 28 2.47 0.94 0.49
C VAL A 28 2.53 1.81 1.74
N LYS A 29 3.72 2.05 2.30
CA LYS A 29 3.90 2.92 3.47
C LYS A 29 3.36 4.32 3.24
N VAL A 30 3.68 4.93 2.09
CA VAL A 30 3.22 6.28 1.78
C VAL A 30 1.71 6.30 1.55
N LEU A 31 1.16 5.34 0.79
CA LEU A 31 -0.27 5.24 0.55
C LEU A 31 -1.06 5.07 1.86
N MET A 32 -0.59 4.21 2.78
CA MET A 32 -1.23 4.04 4.10
C MET A 32 -1.22 5.34 4.92
N LYS A 33 -0.15 6.13 4.85
CA LYS A 33 -0.06 7.41 5.55
C LYS A 33 -1.03 8.44 4.96
N PHE A 34 -1.18 8.50 3.64
CA PHE A 34 -2.13 9.43 3.01
C PHE A 34 -3.57 8.98 3.17
N LEU A 35 -3.84 7.67 3.26
CA LEU A 35 -5.16 7.17 3.57
C LEU A 35 -5.69 7.68 4.92
N GLU A 36 -4.82 7.92 5.93
CA GLU A 36 -5.23 8.52 7.21
C GLU A 36 -5.73 9.97 7.09
N LEU A 37 -5.45 10.64 5.97
CA LEU A 37 -5.77 12.05 5.72
C LEU A 37 -7.01 12.26 4.83
N VAL A 38 -7.64 11.17 4.35
CA VAL A 38 -8.78 11.21 3.44
C VAL A 38 -9.98 10.52 4.09
N ASP A 39 -11.20 10.94 3.75
CA ASP A 39 -12.43 10.27 4.21
C ASP A 39 -12.41 8.77 3.89
N GLN A 40 -12.47 7.94 4.94
CA GLN A 40 -12.44 6.48 4.85
C GLN A 40 -13.64 5.90 4.10
N HIS A 41 -14.76 6.63 4.05
CA HIS A 41 -15.97 6.17 3.37
C HIS A 41 -15.98 6.52 1.88
N SER A 42 -14.99 7.26 1.40
CA SER A 42 -14.90 7.63 -0.02
C SER A 42 -14.64 6.41 -0.91
N GLU A 43 -15.22 6.43 -2.12
CA GLU A 43 -14.97 5.41 -3.14
C GLU A 43 -13.49 5.31 -3.51
N PHE A 44 -12.76 6.42 -3.38
CA PHE A 44 -11.32 6.48 -3.59
C PHE A 44 -10.55 5.52 -2.66
N VAL A 45 -10.83 5.59 -1.35
CA VAL A 45 -10.19 4.75 -0.34
C VAL A 45 -10.50 3.27 -0.59
N GLN A 46 -11.76 2.93 -0.86
CA GLN A 46 -12.16 1.57 -1.20
C GLN A 46 -11.46 1.05 -2.47
N GLY A 47 -11.35 1.89 -3.50
CA GLY A 47 -10.61 1.59 -4.72
C GLY A 47 -9.13 1.34 -4.48
N LEU A 48 -8.51 2.14 -3.60
CA LEU A 48 -7.09 2.00 -3.24
C LEU A 48 -6.85 0.69 -2.48
N HIS A 49 -7.75 0.30 -1.58
CA HIS A 49 -7.65 -0.99 -0.86
C HIS A 49 -7.63 -2.19 -1.81
N ARG A 50 -8.52 -2.19 -2.80
CA ARG A 50 -8.56 -3.26 -3.82
C ARG A 50 -7.25 -3.33 -4.61
N LYS A 51 -6.62 -2.17 -4.88
CA LYS A 51 -5.32 -2.11 -5.58
C LYS A 51 -4.13 -2.53 -4.72
N LEU A 52 -4.23 -2.41 -3.39
CA LEU A 52 -3.17 -2.79 -2.44
C LEU A 52 -3.12 -4.29 -2.16
N ALA A 53 -4.23 -5.02 -2.31
CA ALA A 53 -4.26 -6.45 -2.01
C ALA A 53 -3.35 -7.31 -2.92
N PRO A 54 -3.39 -7.19 -4.26
CA PRO A 54 -2.53 -7.97 -5.15
C PRO A 54 -1.01 -7.86 -4.85
N PRO A 55 -0.41 -6.65 -4.72
CA PRO A 55 1.04 -6.55 -4.49
C PRO A 55 1.47 -7.12 -3.14
N LEU A 56 0.64 -7.00 -2.09
CA LEU A 56 0.93 -7.60 -0.79
C LEU A 56 0.97 -9.14 -0.87
N VAL A 57 0.08 -9.74 -1.67
CA VAL A 57 0.09 -11.19 -1.92
C VAL A 57 1.32 -11.59 -2.74
N THR A 58 1.67 -10.84 -3.79
CA THR A 58 2.86 -11.13 -4.62
C THR A 58 4.15 -11.09 -3.81
N LEU A 59 4.28 -10.20 -2.82
CA LEU A 59 5.44 -10.17 -1.92
C LEU A 59 5.61 -11.46 -1.10
N LEU A 60 4.55 -12.25 -0.91
CA LEU A 60 4.63 -13.53 -0.21
C LEU A 60 5.20 -14.66 -1.08
N SER A 61 5.36 -14.44 -2.39
CA SER A 61 6.02 -15.36 -3.31
C SER A 61 7.48 -15.01 -3.58
N ALA A 62 8.02 -14.01 -2.88
CA ALA A 62 9.44 -13.62 -2.96
C ALA A 62 10.33 -14.55 -2.12
N GLU A 63 11.64 -14.26 -2.10
CA GLU A 63 12.61 -14.96 -1.26
C GLU A 63 12.22 -14.92 0.24
N PRO A 64 12.61 -15.93 1.04
CA PRO A 64 12.18 -16.06 2.44
C PRO A 64 12.43 -14.81 3.30
N GLU A 65 13.52 -14.11 3.09
CA GLU A 65 13.91 -12.88 3.79
C GLU A 65 12.94 -11.74 3.47
N ILE A 66 12.58 -11.59 2.19
CA ILE A 66 11.62 -10.60 1.72
C ILE A 66 10.22 -10.96 2.24
N GLN A 67 9.86 -12.24 2.19
CA GLN A 67 8.58 -12.73 2.71
C GLN A 67 8.45 -12.46 4.21
N TYR A 68 9.51 -12.67 5.01
CA TYR A 68 9.51 -12.35 6.45
C TYR A 68 9.22 -10.86 6.69
N VAL A 69 9.89 -9.97 5.95
CA VAL A 69 9.66 -8.53 6.03
C VAL A 69 8.24 -8.17 5.58
N ALA A 70 7.75 -8.78 4.50
CA ALA A 70 6.40 -8.54 3.99
C ALA A 70 5.33 -8.96 5.01
N LEU A 71 5.44 -10.16 5.60
CA LEU A 71 4.52 -10.66 6.63
C LEU A 71 4.49 -9.74 7.85
N ARG A 72 5.65 -9.24 8.30
CA ARG A 72 5.72 -8.30 9.43
C ARG A 72 5.01 -6.98 9.10
N ASN A 73 5.20 -6.46 7.89
CA ASN A 73 4.52 -5.24 7.44
C ASN A 73 3.00 -5.46 7.27
N ILE A 74 2.58 -6.60 6.74
CA ILE A 74 1.16 -6.97 6.63
C ILE A 74 0.51 -7.02 8.01
N ASN A 75 1.15 -7.65 8.99
CA ASN A 75 0.65 -7.67 10.37
C ASN A 75 0.48 -6.25 10.93
N LEU A 76 1.46 -5.37 10.73
CA LEU A 76 1.35 -3.96 11.15
C LEU A 76 0.20 -3.22 10.47
N ILE A 77 -0.05 -3.49 9.18
CA ILE A 77 -1.16 -2.90 8.43
C ILE A 77 -2.51 -3.36 9.00
N VAL A 78 -2.65 -4.66 9.28
CA VAL A 78 -3.87 -5.24 9.85
C VAL A 78 -4.12 -4.73 11.26
N GLN A 79 -3.09 -4.53 12.08
CA GLN A 79 -3.25 -3.97 13.43
C GLN A 79 -3.62 -2.49 13.46
N LYS A 80 -3.28 -1.74 12.41
CA LYS A 80 -3.57 -0.30 12.31
C LYS A 80 -5.01 -0.01 11.85
N ARG A 81 -5.76 -1.02 11.46
CA ARG A 81 -7.15 -0.94 10.98
C ARG A 81 -8.06 -1.75 11.87
#